data_AF-A0A2V8JCZ4-F1
#
_entry.id   AF-A0A2V8JCZ4-F1
#
_cell.length_a   1.000
_cell.length_b   1.000
_cell.length_c   1.000
_cell.angle_alpha   90.00
_cell.angle_beta   90.00
_cell.angle_gamma   90.00
#
_symmetry.space_group_name_H-M   'P 1'
#
loop_
_entity.id
_entity.type
_entity.pdbx_description
1 polymer ?
#
loop_
_entity_poly.entity_id
_entity_poly.type
_entity_poly.pdbx_seq_one_letter_code
_entity_poly.pdbx_strand_id
1 'polypeptide(L)'
;MWRYSGFWLLSFPRKAPKLALIRKLRGNYSGLVDTDPTDRNGGRHSPNNGRAFDLPSMTYLPSGKIDEGPLATDRPHTAKIFGYYRLPWHGQETSVGLSQAFYQGTPISSCLPVVGTSSACQWAEGRGNFAKLHRDAIGNIVKDGVVTNARSDPYLETDVSVRHEIRVSKDNREPPAPPVV
;
A
#
# COMPACT_ATOMS: atom_id res chain seq x y z
N MET A 1 -28.05 -50.25 -28.69
CA MET A 1 -28.17 -49.07 -29.55
C MET A 1 -28.47 -47.86 -28.66
N TRP A 2 -27.51 -46.91 -28.62
CA TRP A 2 -27.44 -45.60 -27.93
C TRP A 2 -27.51 -45.51 -26.38
N ARG A 3 -26.36 -45.15 -25.77
CA ARG A 3 -26.27 -44.41 -24.50
C ARG A 3 -25.41 -43.16 -24.76
N TYR A 4 -26.03 -41.99 -24.75
CA TYR A 4 -25.35 -40.71 -24.60
C TYR A 4 -25.16 -40.45 -23.11
N SER A 5 -23.92 -40.24 -22.67
CA SER A 5 -23.62 -39.53 -21.42
C SER A 5 -22.21 -38.98 -21.53
N GLY A 6 -22.10 -37.79 -22.11
CA GLY A 6 -20.90 -36.98 -22.08
C GLY A 6 -21.10 -35.87 -21.07
N PHE A 7 -20.72 -36.10 -19.82
CA PHE A 7 -20.65 -35.04 -18.82
C PHE A 7 -19.19 -34.57 -18.72
N TRP A 8 -18.81 -33.67 -19.62
CA TRP A 8 -17.54 -32.95 -19.56
C TRP A 8 -17.71 -31.72 -18.67
N LEU A 9 -17.39 -31.84 -17.39
CA LEU A 9 -17.11 -30.67 -16.54
C LEU A 9 -15.69 -30.19 -16.87
N LEU A 10 -15.57 -29.35 -17.89
CA LEU A 10 -14.38 -28.49 -18.03
C LEU A 10 -14.40 -27.49 -16.87
N SER A 11 -13.73 -27.85 -15.77
CA SER A 11 -13.44 -26.92 -14.69
C SER A 11 -12.31 -26.00 -15.15
N PHE A 12 -12.68 -24.87 -15.78
CA PHE A 12 -11.73 -23.82 -16.10
C PHE A 12 -11.19 -23.22 -14.78
N PRO A 13 -9.86 -23.14 -14.57
CA PRO A 13 -9.33 -22.38 -13.44
C PRO A 13 -9.73 -20.91 -13.65
N ARG A 14 -10.52 -20.37 -12.71
CA ARG A 14 -10.91 -18.95 -12.68
C ARG A 14 -9.62 -18.14 -12.72
N LYS A 15 -9.37 -17.46 -13.85
CA LYS A 15 -8.22 -16.57 -14.04
C LYS A 15 -8.11 -15.64 -12.83
N ALA A 16 -6.95 -15.67 -12.18
CA ALA A 16 -6.51 -14.67 -11.22
C ALA A 16 -6.77 -13.26 -11.77
N PRO A 17 -7.53 -12.39 -11.08
CA PRO A 17 -7.65 -11.00 -11.50
C PRO A 17 -6.29 -10.33 -11.30
N LYS A 18 -5.64 -9.95 -12.40
CA LYS A 18 -4.49 -9.04 -12.38
C LYS A 18 -5.04 -7.62 -12.35
N LEU A 19 -4.95 -6.96 -11.20
CA LEU A 19 -5.34 -5.55 -11.08
C LEU A 19 -4.07 -4.71 -10.99
N ALA A 20 -3.75 -4.04 -12.09
CA ALA A 20 -2.75 -2.98 -12.14
C ALA A 20 -3.48 -1.65 -12.29
N LEU A 21 -3.27 -0.74 -11.35
CA LEU A 21 -3.96 0.56 -11.35
C LEU A 21 -2.92 1.67 -11.46
N ILE A 22 -3.10 2.50 -12.49
CA ILE A 22 -2.31 3.72 -12.72
C ILE A 22 -3.17 4.92 -12.37
N ARG A 23 -2.85 5.62 -11.29
CA ARG A 23 -3.55 6.85 -10.87
C ARG A 23 -2.56 7.92 -10.42
N LYS A 24 -2.82 9.18 -10.78
CA LYS A 24 -2.09 10.32 -10.24
C LYS A 24 -3.02 11.06 -9.27
N LEU A 25 -2.62 11.16 -8.02
CA LEU A 25 -3.28 11.93 -6.98
C LEU A 25 -2.45 13.20 -6.76
N ARG A 26 -2.92 14.33 -7.29
CA ARG A 26 -2.25 15.63 -7.18
C ARG A 26 -3.25 16.70 -6.74
N GLY A 27 -2.73 17.76 -6.14
CA GLY A 27 -3.52 18.89 -5.68
C GLY A 27 -3.15 19.31 -4.26
N ASN A 28 -3.87 20.30 -3.76
CA ASN A 28 -3.65 20.92 -2.46
C ASN A 28 -4.59 20.39 -1.35
N TYR A 29 -5.48 19.44 -1.67
CA TYR A 29 -6.47 18.90 -0.74
C TYR A 29 -6.54 17.37 -0.82
N SER A 30 -6.28 16.70 0.31
CA SER A 30 -6.25 15.23 0.40
C SER A 30 -7.62 14.59 0.68
N GLY A 31 -8.64 15.39 1.00
CA GLY A 31 -9.98 14.93 1.38
C GLY A 31 -10.26 15.12 2.87
N LEU A 32 -11.21 14.34 3.40
CA LEU A 32 -11.66 14.45 4.80
C LEU A 32 -10.58 14.07 5.83
N VAL A 33 -9.59 13.31 5.40
CA VAL A 33 -8.48 12.80 6.21
C VAL A 33 -7.17 13.28 5.59
N ASP A 34 -6.25 13.68 6.45
CA ASP A 34 -4.95 14.17 6.02
C ASP A 34 -3.86 13.13 6.35
N THR A 35 -3.05 12.82 5.35
CA THR A 35 -1.96 11.84 5.46
C THR A 35 -0.60 12.50 5.31
N ASP A 36 -0.57 13.83 5.25
CA ASP A 36 0.68 14.56 5.17
C ASP A 36 1.48 14.43 6.47
N PRO A 37 2.80 14.24 6.39
CA PRO A 37 3.66 13.99 7.55
C PRO A 37 3.93 15.27 8.38
N THR A 38 3.12 16.31 8.22
CA THR A 38 3.33 17.62 8.82
C THR A 38 2.86 17.70 10.27
N ASP A 39 2.21 16.65 10.80
CA ASP A 39 1.84 16.55 12.21
C ASP A 39 2.59 15.42 12.92
N ARG A 40 2.73 15.55 14.24
CA ARG A 40 3.63 14.80 15.13
C ARG A 40 3.56 13.26 15.03
N ASN A 41 2.53 12.71 14.36
CA ASN A 41 2.29 11.27 14.25
C ASN A 41 2.04 10.78 12.80
N GLY A 42 2.49 11.52 11.77
CA GLY A 42 2.42 11.05 10.38
C GLY A 42 1.08 11.30 9.66
N GLY A 43 0.29 12.25 10.14
CA GLY A 43 -0.99 12.65 9.55
C GLY A 43 -2.10 12.84 10.57
N ARG A 44 -3.25 13.34 10.12
CA ARG A 44 -4.46 13.50 10.93
C ARG A 44 -5.57 12.60 10.41
N HIS A 45 -5.85 11.54 11.16
CA HIS A 45 -6.74 10.46 10.75
C HIS A 45 -8.24 10.70 11.02
N SER A 46 -8.58 11.70 11.84
CA SER A 46 -9.98 12.05 12.11
C SER A 46 -10.59 12.85 10.96
N PRO A 47 -11.86 12.59 10.60
CA PRO A 47 -12.54 13.35 9.56
C PRO A 47 -12.64 14.83 9.93
N ASN A 48 -12.51 15.70 8.93
CA ASN A 48 -12.58 17.16 9.06
C ASN A 48 -11.53 17.79 9.99
N ASN A 49 -10.49 17.04 10.34
CA ASN A 49 -9.40 17.51 11.20
C ASN A 49 -8.14 17.84 10.38
N GLY A 50 -8.24 18.11 9.08
CA GLY A 50 -7.09 18.39 8.21
C GLY A 50 -6.49 19.78 8.38
N ARG A 51 -5.26 20.01 7.88
CA ARG A 51 -4.60 21.32 7.95
C ARG A 51 -5.00 22.33 6.87
N ALA A 52 -5.75 21.87 5.88
CA ALA A 52 -6.10 22.67 4.71
C ALA A 52 -6.94 23.92 5.05
N PHE A 53 -7.67 23.92 6.18
CA PHE A 53 -8.57 25.01 6.56
C PHE A 53 -8.15 25.80 7.80
N ASP A 54 -7.35 25.22 8.71
CA ASP A 54 -6.82 25.94 9.88
C ASP A 54 -5.50 26.67 9.57
N LEU A 55 -4.67 26.11 8.68
CA LEU A 55 -3.38 26.64 8.25
C LEU A 55 -3.34 26.80 6.72
N PRO A 56 -3.95 27.88 6.18
CA PRO A 56 -4.02 28.07 4.73
C PRO A 56 -2.62 28.13 4.09
N SER A 57 -1.60 28.58 4.81
CA SER A 57 -0.20 28.63 4.33
C SER A 57 0.36 27.28 3.88
N MET A 58 -0.23 26.15 4.33
CA MET A 58 0.20 24.81 3.93
C MET A 58 -0.32 24.39 2.54
N THR A 59 -1.33 25.09 2.01
CA THR A 59 -1.87 24.86 0.67
C THR A 59 -1.17 25.70 -0.41
N TYR A 60 -0.27 26.61 0.01
CA TYR A 60 0.50 27.49 -0.87
C TYR A 60 1.99 27.28 -0.70
N LEU A 61 2.72 27.42 -1.79
CA LEU A 61 4.17 27.49 -1.83
C LEU A 61 4.66 28.79 -1.17
N PRO A 62 5.92 28.85 -0.70
CA PRO A 62 6.52 30.08 -0.19
C PRO A 62 6.45 31.26 -1.18
N SER A 63 6.33 30.95 -2.47
CA SER A 63 6.13 31.93 -3.54
C SER A 63 4.69 32.48 -3.64
N GLY A 64 3.77 32.05 -2.78
CA GLY A 64 2.35 32.42 -2.81
C GLY A 64 1.50 31.70 -3.87
N LYS A 65 2.07 30.73 -4.60
CA LYS A 65 1.35 29.92 -5.60
C LYS A 65 0.68 28.73 -4.93
N ILE A 66 -0.43 28.23 -5.48
CA ILE A 66 -1.08 27.00 -4.99
C ILE A 66 -0.15 25.80 -5.18
N ASP A 67 -0.08 24.92 -4.19
CA ASP A 67 0.69 23.68 -4.27
C ASP A 67 -0.13 22.56 -4.93
N GLU A 68 0.11 22.31 -6.22
CA GLU A 68 -0.52 21.24 -7.00
C GLU A 68 0.36 19.98 -7.15
N GLY A 69 1.30 19.78 -6.24
CA GLY A 69 2.16 18.59 -6.25
C GLY A 69 1.40 17.29 -5.93
N PRO A 70 2.11 16.15 -5.93
CA PRO A 70 1.52 14.85 -5.60
C PRO A 70 1.11 14.79 -4.12
N LEU A 71 -0.06 14.21 -3.84
CA LEU A 71 -0.53 13.97 -2.47
C LEU A 71 0.29 12.87 -1.81
N ALA A 72 0.36 12.83 -0.47
CA ALA A 72 1.12 11.80 0.27
C ALA A 72 0.70 10.35 -0.07
N THR A 73 -0.54 10.15 -0.52
CA THR A 73 -1.10 8.85 -0.93
C THR A 73 -0.85 8.50 -2.41
N ASP A 74 -0.26 9.42 -3.18
CA ASP A 74 0.00 9.25 -4.62
C ASP A 74 0.97 8.10 -4.88
N ARG A 75 0.45 7.03 -5.49
CA ARG A 75 1.22 5.87 -5.95
C ARG A 75 0.82 5.56 -7.39
N PRO A 76 1.50 6.19 -8.38
CA PRO A 76 1.20 6.02 -9.79
C PRO A 76 1.30 4.60 -10.32
N HIS A 77 2.20 3.78 -9.78
CA HIS A 77 2.33 2.38 -10.19
C HIS A 77 2.04 1.45 -9.02
N THR A 78 0.90 0.77 -9.10
CA THR A 78 0.51 -0.27 -8.13
C THR A 78 0.01 -1.50 -8.87
N ALA A 79 0.50 -2.68 -8.47
CA ALA A 79 0.09 -3.95 -9.04
C ALA A 79 -0.07 -4.98 -7.91
N LYS A 80 -1.15 -5.75 -7.98
CA LYS A 80 -1.34 -6.91 -7.12
C LYS A 80 -1.67 -8.13 -7.96
N ILE A 81 -1.02 -9.24 -7.64
CA ILE A 81 -1.20 -10.53 -8.29
C ILE A 81 -1.56 -11.52 -7.19
N PHE A 82 -2.70 -12.18 -7.35
CA PHE A 82 -3.15 -13.23 -6.45
C PHE A 82 -3.44 -14.47 -7.27
N GLY A 83 -2.82 -15.59 -6.94
CA GLY A 83 -3.07 -16.87 -7.57
C GLY A 83 -3.21 -17.95 -6.51
N TYR A 84 -4.01 -18.97 -6.81
CA TYR A 84 -4.02 -20.18 -6.02
C TYR A 84 -4.18 -21.38 -6.94
N TYR A 85 -3.61 -22.50 -6.53
CA TYR A 85 -3.74 -23.78 -7.22
C TYR A 85 -4.12 -24.86 -6.22
N ARG A 86 -5.08 -25.71 -6.60
CA ARG A 86 -5.58 -26.80 -5.77
C ARG A 86 -5.17 -28.12 -6.42
N LEU A 87 -4.43 -28.93 -5.69
CA LEU A 87 -3.98 -30.27 -6.05
C LEU A 87 -4.86 -31.30 -5.32
N PRO A 88 -5.86 -31.88 -6.01
CA PRO A 88 -6.59 -33.02 -5.48
C PRO A 88 -5.74 -34.29 -5.62
N TRP A 89 -5.58 -35.05 -4.54
CA TRP A 89 -4.84 -36.32 -4.55
C TRP A 89 -5.34 -37.26 -3.45
N HIS A 90 -5.56 -38.55 -3.78
CA HIS A 90 -6.00 -39.60 -2.84
C HIS A 90 -7.13 -39.21 -1.87
N GLY A 91 -8.14 -38.45 -2.34
CA GLY A 91 -9.26 -38.01 -1.50
C GLY A 91 -8.94 -36.85 -0.55
N GLN A 92 -7.74 -36.29 -0.64
CA GLN A 92 -7.26 -35.11 0.08
C GLN A 92 -7.08 -33.94 -0.91
N GLU A 93 -6.99 -32.72 -0.39
CA GLU A 93 -6.79 -31.50 -1.20
C GLU A 93 -5.64 -30.68 -0.61
N THR A 94 -4.61 -30.42 -1.41
CA THR A 94 -3.55 -29.47 -1.06
C THR A 94 -3.71 -28.22 -1.91
N SER A 95 -3.85 -27.06 -1.28
CA SER A 95 -3.91 -25.78 -1.96
C SER A 95 -2.65 -24.96 -1.69
N VAL A 96 -2.11 -24.38 -2.75
CA VAL A 96 -0.97 -23.47 -2.70
C VAL A 96 -1.44 -22.12 -3.23
N GLY A 97 -1.34 -21.09 -2.39
CA GLY A 97 -1.61 -19.70 -2.73
C GLY A 97 -0.31 -18.92 -2.90
N LEU A 98 -0.32 -17.98 -3.85
CA LEU A 98 0.72 -16.99 -4.04
C LEU A 98 0.05 -15.62 -4.09
N SER A 99 0.56 -14.69 -3.30
CA SER A 99 0.23 -13.28 -3.43
C SER A 99 1.49 -12.45 -3.60
N GLN A 100 1.45 -11.51 -4.55
CA GLN A 100 2.52 -10.57 -4.84
C GLN A 100 1.92 -9.18 -4.90
N ALA A 101 2.44 -8.28 -4.07
CA ALA A 101 2.09 -6.88 -4.11
C ALA A 101 3.32 -6.04 -4.49
N PHE A 102 3.12 -5.10 -5.42
CA PHE A 102 4.09 -4.11 -5.82
C PHE A 102 3.45 -2.72 -5.72
N TYR A 103 4.07 -1.82 -4.97
CA TYR A 103 3.68 -0.43 -4.91
C TYR A 103 4.88 0.47 -5.08
N GLN A 104 4.71 1.51 -5.89
CA GLN A 104 5.63 2.63 -5.93
C GLN A 104 5.67 3.34 -4.56
N GLY A 105 6.86 3.83 -4.19
CA GLY A 105 7.06 4.60 -2.97
C GLY A 105 6.23 5.89 -2.92
N THR A 106 6.02 6.39 -1.70
CA THR A 106 5.28 7.62 -1.44
C THR A 106 6.12 8.84 -1.77
N PRO A 107 5.51 9.96 -2.23
CA PRO A 107 6.24 11.20 -2.44
C PRO A 107 6.90 11.69 -1.16
N ILE A 108 8.13 12.18 -1.28
CA ILE A 108 8.89 12.81 -0.21
C ILE A 108 9.03 14.29 -0.55
N SER A 109 8.86 15.15 0.45
CA SER A 109 8.91 16.60 0.30
C SER A 109 9.67 17.24 1.45
N SER A 110 10.33 18.38 1.20
CA SER A 110 11.00 19.14 2.26
C SER A 110 10.02 20.10 2.93
N CYS A 111 9.76 19.86 4.22
CA CYS A 111 8.93 20.74 5.03
C CYS A 111 9.79 21.64 5.91
N LEU A 112 9.50 22.95 5.92
CA LEU A 112 10.11 23.91 6.83
C LEU A 112 9.07 24.41 7.83
N PRO A 113 9.35 24.35 9.15
CA PRO A 113 8.41 24.84 10.16
C PRO A 113 8.22 26.35 10.01
N VAL A 114 6.97 26.80 9.92
CA VAL A 114 6.61 28.23 9.73
C VAL A 114 6.13 28.87 11.03
N VAL A 115 5.63 28.04 11.95
CA VAL A 115 5.24 28.44 13.30
C VAL A 115 6.21 27.76 14.27
N GLY A 116 6.37 28.27 15.50
CA GLY A 116 7.32 27.73 16.49
C GLY A 116 7.11 26.25 16.90
N THR A 117 6.24 25.52 16.21
CA THR A 117 5.96 24.10 16.37
C THR A 117 6.28 23.35 15.07
N SER A 118 6.80 22.11 15.21
CA SER A 118 7.08 21.24 14.06
C SER A 118 5.81 20.66 13.39
N SER A 119 4.63 21.00 13.89
CA SER A 119 3.31 20.54 13.43
C SER A 119 2.67 21.41 12.35
N ALA A 120 3.32 22.52 12.01
CA ALA A 120 2.88 23.52 11.06
C ALA A 120 4.06 23.89 10.16
N CYS A 121 4.16 23.20 9.03
CA CYS A 121 5.28 23.38 8.13
C CYS A 121 4.80 23.58 6.69
N GLN A 122 5.58 24.35 5.94
CA GLN A 122 5.31 24.70 4.56
C GLN A 122 6.30 23.96 3.66
N TRP A 123 5.81 23.50 2.51
CA TRP A 123 6.62 22.77 1.54
C TRP A 123 7.56 23.75 0.81
N ALA A 124 8.85 23.71 1.17
CA ALA A 124 9.83 24.68 0.70
C ALA A 124 9.96 24.74 -0.83
N GLU A 125 9.90 23.56 -1.47
CA GLU A 125 10.04 23.38 -2.92
C GLU A 125 8.78 22.78 -3.56
N GLY A 126 7.67 22.75 -2.81
CA GLY A 126 6.43 22.07 -3.18
C GLY A 126 6.43 20.56 -2.95
N ARG A 127 5.23 19.98 -2.97
CA ARG A 127 5.07 18.53 -2.77
C ARG A 127 5.82 17.72 -3.83
N GLY A 128 6.40 16.60 -3.40
CA GLY A 128 7.16 15.68 -4.23
C GLY A 128 8.57 16.17 -4.60
N ASN A 129 9.00 17.32 -4.08
CA ASN A 129 10.33 17.87 -4.30
C ASN A 129 11.10 17.91 -2.97
N PHE A 130 12.29 17.32 -2.96
CA PHE A 130 13.13 17.25 -1.77
C PHE A 130 14.38 18.10 -1.92
N ALA A 131 14.49 19.17 -1.13
CA ALA A 131 15.67 20.00 -0.99
C ALA A 131 16.78 19.22 -0.25
N LYS A 132 17.94 19.09 -0.90
CA LYS A 132 19.15 18.56 -0.27
C LYS A 132 19.81 19.69 0.50
N LEU A 133 19.90 19.52 1.81
CA LEU A 133 20.56 20.48 2.70
C LEU A 133 21.79 19.81 3.33
N HIS A 134 22.92 20.50 3.35
CA HIS A 134 24.10 20.11 4.11
C HIS A 134 24.58 21.26 4.99
N ARG A 135 25.47 20.96 5.94
CA ARG A 135 26.20 21.98 6.69
C ARG A 135 27.57 22.20 6.06
N ASP A 136 27.90 23.42 5.71
CA ASP A 136 29.23 23.78 5.21
C ASP A 136 30.28 23.75 6.34
N ALA A 137 31.54 23.95 5.97
CA ALA A 137 32.67 23.96 6.93
C ALA A 137 32.59 25.07 7.99
N ILE A 138 31.76 26.10 7.77
CA ILE A 138 31.56 27.25 8.65
C ILE A 138 30.29 27.05 9.52
N GLY A 139 29.51 26.00 9.25
CA GLY A 139 28.30 25.62 9.98
C GLY A 139 27.00 26.18 9.39
N ASN A 140 27.04 26.85 8.23
CA ASN A 140 25.83 27.32 7.55
C ASN A 140 25.07 26.15 6.93
N ILE A 141 23.74 26.25 6.91
CA ILE A 141 22.90 25.30 6.17
C ILE A 141 22.85 25.76 4.71
N VAL A 142 23.36 24.94 3.80
CA VAL A 142 23.44 25.22 2.36
C VAL A 142 22.54 24.26 1.60
N LYS A 143 21.84 24.77 0.59
CA LYS A 143 21.01 23.99 -0.33
C LYS A 143 21.82 23.56 -1.55
N ASP A 144 22.03 22.24 -1.70
CA ASP A 144 22.77 21.65 -2.83
C ASP A 144 21.94 21.44 -4.09
N GLY A 145 20.62 21.60 -3.96
CA GLY A 145 19.67 21.41 -5.06
C GLY A 145 18.37 20.78 -4.59
N VAL A 146 17.56 20.41 -5.58
CA VAL A 146 16.22 19.83 -5.37
C VAL A 146 16.10 18.54 -6.16
N VAL A 147 15.76 17.45 -5.48
CA VAL A 147 15.37 16.20 -6.12
C VAL A 147 13.90 16.31 -6.49
N THR A 148 13.61 16.34 -7.79
CA THR A 148 12.25 16.37 -8.30
C THR A 148 11.63 14.98 -8.29
N ASN A 149 10.33 14.88 -7.96
CA ASN A 149 9.62 13.60 -7.80
C ASN A 149 10.34 12.61 -6.87
N ALA A 150 10.89 13.13 -5.76
CA ALA A 150 11.51 12.32 -4.71
C ALA A 150 10.46 11.38 -4.11
N ARG A 151 10.82 10.11 -3.95
CA ARG A 151 9.94 9.06 -3.41
C ARG A 151 10.70 8.15 -2.47
N SER A 152 9.97 7.52 -1.55
CA SER A 152 10.50 6.45 -0.71
C SER A 152 10.82 5.22 -1.55
N ASP A 153 11.44 4.23 -0.92
CA ASP A 153 11.65 2.94 -1.54
C ASP A 153 10.31 2.30 -1.94
N PRO A 154 10.27 1.59 -3.08
CA PRO A 154 9.10 0.84 -3.50
C PRO A 154 8.83 -0.31 -2.52
N TYR A 155 7.55 -0.62 -2.32
CA TYR A 155 7.13 -1.74 -1.51
C TYR A 155 6.95 -2.98 -2.39
N LEU A 156 7.64 -4.06 -2.03
CA LEU A 156 7.52 -5.37 -2.64
C LEU A 156 7.27 -6.40 -1.55
N GLU A 157 6.15 -7.12 -1.66
CA GLU A 157 5.80 -8.18 -0.73
C GLU A 157 5.36 -9.41 -1.51
N THR A 158 5.95 -10.55 -1.16
CA THR A 158 5.61 -11.88 -1.69
C THR A 158 5.20 -12.74 -0.52
N ASP A 159 3.97 -13.28 -0.58
CA ASP A 159 3.47 -14.23 0.40
C ASP A 159 3.06 -15.53 -0.28
N VAL A 160 3.41 -16.64 0.38
CA VAL A 160 3.11 -17.99 -0.08
C VAL A 160 2.34 -18.68 1.03
N SER A 161 1.16 -19.18 0.71
CA SER A 161 0.32 -19.95 1.63
C SER A 161 0.20 -21.38 1.14
N VAL A 162 0.29 -22.34 2.06
CA VAL A 162 0.03 -23.75 1.79
C VAL A 162 -1.02 -24.21 2.78
N ARG A 163 -2.10 -24.78 2.27
CA ARG A 163 -3.18 -25.34 3.09
C ARG A 163 -3.48 -26.75 2.61
N HIS A 164 -3.39 -27.71 3.52
CA HIS A 164 -3.72 -29.10 3.26
C HIS A 164 -5.01 -29.48 4.01
N GLU A 165 -5.92 -30.13 3.31
CA GLU A 165 -7.21 -30.58 3.82
C GLU A 165 -7.29 -32.11 3.74
N ILE A 166 -7.43 -32.74 4.90
CA ILE A 166 -7.62 -34.19 5.03
C ILE A 166 -9.12 -34.46 5.17
N ARG A 167 -9.68 -35.29 4.29
CA ARG A 167 -11.05 -35.78 4.47
C ARG A 167 -11.06 -36.89 5.52
N VAL A 168 -11.82 -36.68 6.60
CA VAL A 168 -12.06 -37.71 7.63
C VAL A 168 -13.34 -38.48 7.28
N SER A 169 -13.22 -39.80 7.07
CA SER A 169 -14.36 -40.73 6.93
C SER A 169 -14.58 -41.51 8.24
N LYS A 170 -15.75 -42.17 8.37
CA LYS A 170 -16.09 -42.97 9.57
C LYS A 170 -15.10 -44.12 9.84
N ASP A 171 -14.37 -44.58 8.84
CA ASP A 171 -13.46 -45.72 8.94
C ASP A 171 -12.10 -45.36 9.58
N ASN A 172 -11.80 -44.07 9.73
CA ASN A 172 -10.55 -43.56 10.32
C ASN A 172 -10.75 -42.96 11.74
N ARG A 173 -11.81 -43.35 12.45
CA ARG A 173 -11.97 -43.00 13.88
C ARG A 173 -11.19 -43.98 14.74
N GLU A 174 -10.41 -43.46 15.69
CA GLU A 174 -9.92 -44.23 16.83
C GLU A 174 -11.12 -44.96 17.47
N PRO A 175 -11.07 -46.29 17.67
CA PRO A 175 -12.09 -46.98 18.43
C PRO A 175 -12.16 -46.37 19.85
N PRO A 176 -13.36 -46.19 20.43
CA PRO A 176 -13.47 -45.72 21.80
C PRO A 176 -12.66 -46.64 22.72
N ALA A 177 -11.85 -46.05 23.59
CA ALA A 177 -11.02 -46.79 24.54
C ALA A 177 -11.89 -47.83 25.29
N PRO A 178 -11.41 -49.08 25.45
CA PRO A 178 -12.15 -50.08 26.19
C PRO A 178 -12.41 -49.57 27.62
N PRO A 179 -13.58 -49.84 28.20
CA PRO A 179 -13.87 -49.42 29.57
C PRO A 179 -12.83 -50.03 30.50
N VAL A 180 -12.21 -49.17 31.31
CA VAL A 180 -11.35 -49.59 32.41
C VAL A 180 -12.26 -50.27 33.44
N VAL A 181 -12.12 -51.59 33.58
CA VAL A 181 -12.77 -52.41 34.62
C VAL A 181 -12.04 -52.21 35.94
#